data_AF-F2EKC3-F1
#
_entry.id   AF-F2EKC3-F1
#
_cell.length_a   1.000
_cell.length_b   1.000
_cell.length_c   1.000
_cell.angle_alpha   90.00
_cell.angle_beta   90.00
_cell.angle_gamma   90.00
#
_symmetry.space_group_name_H-M   'P 1'
#
loop_
_entity.id
_entity.type
_entity.pdbx_description
1 polymer ?
#
loop_
_entity_poly.entity_id
_entity_poly.type
_entity_poly.pdbx_seq_one_letter_code
_entity_poly.pdbx_strand_id
1 'polypeptide(L)'
;IDYVAHDALPYADTSGASNDVYEFVKKIGKFKETKRTDGVSTSDLIMRIVKDYNQYVMRNLARGYSRKDMGVSYVKEKQLQVNMKINKLRETVKAQQEKLQTVAKTAGINHEEWLANADRWVAGFLEKFEEHCHVMETAIKDRIQERLGRQAGKGIAAGLMRQPVAAA
;
A
#
# COMPACT_ATOMS: atom_id res chain seq x y z
N ILE A 1 -3.01 -25.35 -47.48
CA ILE A 1 -3.69 -25.38 -46.16
C ILE A 1 -4.97 -26.16 -46.33
N ASP A 2 -5.04 -27.35 -45.76
CA ASP A 2 -6.19 -28.25 -45.90
C ASP A 2 -7.31 -27.90 -44.90
N TYR A 3 -6.93 -27.57 -43.66
CA TYR A 3 -7.82 -27.15 -42.58
C TYR A 3 -7.18 -26.02 -41.75
N VAL A 4 -8.03 -25.25 -41.08
CA VAL A 4 -7.63 -24.24 -40.08
C VAL A 4 -8.22 -24.66 -38.74
N ALA A 5 -7.43 -24.64 -37.67
CA ALA A 5 -7.87 -25.02 -36.34
C ALA A 5 -7.76 -23.84 -35.36
N HIS A 6 -8.87 -23.48 -34.72
CA HIS A 6 -8.94 -22.41 -33.70
C HIS A 6 -10.15 -22.61 -32.79
N ASP A 7 -10.26 -21.86 -31.70
CA ASP A 7 -11.46 -21.85 -30.86
C ASP A 7 -12.68 -21.31 -31.64
N ALA A 8 -13.89 -21.70 -31.22
CA ALA A 8 -15.13 -21.44 -31.95
C ALA A 8 -15.62 -19.97 -31.84
N LEU A 9 -15.05 -19.17 -30.94
CA LEU A 9 -15.52 -17.80 -30.71
C LEU A 9 -15.26 -16.94 -31.97
N PRO A 10 -16.17 -16.01 -32.29
CA PRO A 10 -15.95 -15.08 -33.40
C PRO A 10 -14.82 -14.10 -33.05
N TYR A 11 -13.88 -13.93 -33.97
CA TYR A 11 -12.79 -12.95 -33.84
C TYR A 11 -13.04 -11.79 -34.77
N ALA A 12 -13.50 -10.67 -34.22
CA ALA A 12 -13.71 -9.45 -34.99
C ALA A 12 -12.38 -8.88 -35.52
N ASP A 13 -12.43 -8.31 -36.71
CA ASP A 13 -11.29 -7.56 -37.24
C ASP A 13 -11.14 -6.21 -36.51
N THR A 14 -9.90 -5.78 -36.36
CA THR A 14 -9.51 -4.46 -35.83
C THR A 14 -10.08 -3.28 -36.61
N SER A 15 -10.41 -3.48 -37.89
CA SER A 15 -11.05 -2.45 -38.73
C SER A 15 -12.56 -2.30 -38.51
N GLY A 16 -13.20 -3.25 -37.82
CA GLY A 16 -14.66 -3.30 -37.64
C GLY A 16 -15.45 -3.74 -38.89
N ALA A 17 -14.78 -4.07 -40.00
CA ALA A 17 -15.44 -4.49 -41.23
C ALA A 17 -15.94 -5.95 -41.21
N SER A 18 -15.37 -6.80 -40.34
CA SER A 18 -15.76 -8.20 -40.18
C SER A 18 -16.01 -8.54 -38.72
N ASN A 19 -17.14 -9.20 -38.46
CA ASN A 19 -17.50 -9.74 -37.15
C ASN A 19 -16.72 -11.01 -36.80
N ASP A 20 -16.23 -11.75 -37.80
CA ASP A 20 -15.42 -12.95 -37.63
C ASP A 20 -14.46 -13.15 -38.81
N VAL A 21 -13.16 -13.03 -38.56
CA VAL A 21 -12.11 -13.22 -39.58
C VAL A 21 -12.09 -14.65 -40.14
N TYR A 22 -12.64 -15.64 -39.43
CA TYR A 22 -12.68 -17.03 -39.89
C TYR A 22 -13.95 -17.41 -40.66
N GLU A 23 -14.89 -16.48 -40.86
CA GLU A 23 -16.20 -16.77 -41.46
C GLU A 23 -16.09 -17.47 -42.83
N PHE A 24 -15.16 -17.03 -43.68
CA PHE A 24 -14.95 -17.63 -45.00
C PHE A 24 -14.49 -19.09 -44.92
N VAL A 25 -13.62 -19.43 -43.94
CA VAL A 25 -13.11 -20.79 -43.74
C VAL A 25 -14.18 -21.69 -43.15
N LYS A 26 -15.02 -21.14 -42.27
CA LYS A 26 -16.18 -21.82 -41.69
C LYS A 26 -17.20 -22.16 -42.78
N LYS A 27 -17.53 -21.22 -43.69
CA LYS A 27 -18.48 -21.42 -44.80
C LYS A 27 -18.08 -22.53 -45.77
N ILE A 28 -16.79 -22.70 -46.05
CA ILE A 28 -16.28 -23.75 -46.94
C ILE A 28 -16.03 -25.10 -46.23
N GLY A 29 -16.40 -25.22 -44.95
CA GLY A 29 -16.30 -26.49 -44.19
C GLY A 29 -14.86 -26.90 -43.82
N LYS A 30 -13.90 -25.97 -43.86
CA LYS A 30 -12.48 -26.25 -43.59
C LYS A 30 -12.01 -25.80 -42.20
N PHE A 31 -12.91 -25.31 -41.36
CA PHE A 31 -12.62 -24.90 -39.98
C PHE A 31 -12.78 -26.09 -39.01
N LYS A 32 -11.79 -26.31 -38.14
CA LYS A 32 -11.79 -27.34 -37.12
C LYS A 32 -11.74 -26.69 -35.74
N GLU A 33 -12.83 -26.79 -35.00
CA GLU A 33 -12.94 -26.19 -33.67
C GLU A 33 -12.05 -26.90 -32.66
N THR A 34 -11.33 -26.10 -31.86
CA THR A 34 -10.54 -26.56 -30.72
C THR A 34 -11.16 -26.05 -29.42
N LYS A 35 -10.88 -26.74 -28.31
CA LYS A 35 -11.33 -26.34 -26.97
C LYS A 35 -10.22 -25.57 -26.26
N ARG A 36 -10.60 -24.48 -25.59
CA ARG A 36 -9.68 -23.76 -24.70
C ARG A 36 -9.36 -24.62 -23.48
N THR A 37 -8.17 -24.42 -22.92
CA THR A 37 -7.78 -25.03 -21.65
C THR A 37 -8.18 -24.09 -20.52
N ASP A 38 -8.98 -24.57 -19.59
CA ASP A 38 -9.40 -23.80 -18.43
C ASP A 38 -8.23 -23.58 -17.46
N GLY A 39 -8.20 -22.41 -16.83
CA GLY A 39 -7.19 -22.08 -15.82
C GLY A 39 -5.81 -21.69 -16.37
N VAL A 40 -5.63 -21.58 -17.69
CA VAL A 40 -4.42 -21.02 -18.29
C VAL A 40 -4.76 -20.02 -19.40
N SER A 41 -4.24 -18.80 -19.27
CA SER A 41 -4.28 -17.80 -20.33
C SER A 41 -3.14 -16.79 -20.14
N THR A 42 -2.77 -16.07 -21.19
CA THR A 42 -1.78 -14.99 -21.10
C THR A 42 -2.18 -13.95 -20.05
N SER A 43 -3.46 -13.57 -20.02
CA SER A 43 -3.99 -12.63 -19.03
C SER A 43 -3.87 -13.16 -17.61
N ASP A 44 -4.18 -14.44 -17.38
CA ASP A 44 -4.04 -15.06 -16.05
C ASP A 44 -2.56 -15.10 -15.62
N LEU A 45 -1.65 -15.46 -16.52
CA LEU A 45 -0.21 -15.40 -16.24
C LEU A 45 0.26 -13.98 -15.90
N ILE A 46 -0.16 -12.97 -16.67
CA ILE A 46 0.17 -11.56 -16.40
C ILE A 46 -0.39 -11.13 -15.05
N MET A 47 -1.65 -11.46 -14.75
CA MET A 47 -2.28 -11.12 -13.47
C MET A 47 -1.54 -11.74 -12.29
N ARG A 48 -1.06 -12.99 -12.40
CA ARG A 48 -0.23 -13.63 -11.36
C ARG A 48 1.08 -12.87 -11.13
N ILE A 49 1.76 -12.43 -12.19
CA ILE A 49 3.00 -11.64 -12.10
C ILE A 49 2.75 -10.28 -11.45
N VAL A 50 1.68 -9.59 -11.86
CA VAL A 50 1.35 -8.25 -11.37
C VAL A 50 0.85 -8.27 -9.92
N LYS A 51 0.09 -9.30 -9.52
CA LYS A 51 -0.47 -9.44 -8.17
C LYS A 51 0.61 -9.33 -7.09
N ASP A 52 1.74 -9.98 -7.31
CA ASP A 52 2.84 -10.03 -6.36
C ASP A 52 3.96 -9.01 -6.68
N TYR A 53 3.65 -7.96 -7.45
CA TYR A 53 4.63 -6.92 -7.81
C TYR A 53 5.30 -6.29 -6.59
N ASN A 54 4.55 -6.00 -5.52
CA ASN A 54 5.12 -5.45 -4.29
C ASN A 54 6.13 -6.42 -3.62
N GLN A 55 5.88 -7.74 -3.67
CA GLN A 55 6.83 -8.73 -3.17
C GLN A 55 8.08 -8.81 -4.04
N TYR A 56 7.91 -8.76 -5.37
CA TYR A 56 9.02 -8.68 -6.32
C TYR A 56 9.94 -7.48 -6.00
N VAL A 57 9.35 -6.29 -5.82
CA VAL A 57 10.08 -5.07 -5.48
C VAL A 57 10.85 -5.26 -4.18
N MET A 58 10.19 -5.73 -3.12
CA MET A 58 10.85 -5.88 -1.82
C MET A 58 11.97 -6.91 -1.79
N ARG A 59 11.77 -8.03 -2.48
CA ARG A 59 12.81 -9.07 -2.59
C ARG A 59 14.05 -8.56 -3.30
N ASN A 60 13.88 -7.77 -4.36
CA ASN A 60 15.02 -7.22 -5.10
C ASN A 60 15.68 -6.06 -4.36
N LEU A 61 14.92 -5.20 -3.68
CA LEU A 61 15.49 -4.20 -2.77
C LEU A 61 16.34 -4.85 -1.67
N ALA A 62 15.86 -5.96 -1.08
CA ALA A 62 16.61 -6.71 -0.07
C ALA A 62 17.90 -7.36 -0.61
N ARG A 63 17.96 -7.63 -1.92
CA ARG A 63 19.16 -8.14 -2.62
C ARG A 63 20.13 -7.03 -3.04
N GLY A 64 19.79 -5.76 -2.82
CA GLY A 64 20.63 -4.62 -3.14
C GLY A 64 20.37 -3.95 -4.49
N TYR A 65 19.29 -4.32 -5.20
CA TYR A 65 18.90 -3.62 -6.43
C TYR A 65 18.38 -2.21 -6.12
N SER A 66 18.68 -1.25 -7.00
CA SER A 66 18.21 0.13 -6.87
C SER A 66 16.74 0.26 -7.28
N ARG A 67 15.98 1.07 -6.56
CA ARG A 67 14.59 1.41 -6.91
C ARG A 67 14.44 1.98 -8.32
N LYS A 68 15.47 2.69 -8.81
CA LYS A 68 15.44 3.37 -10.12
C LYS A 68 15.39 2.35 -11.25
N ASP A 69 16.15 1.27 -11.12
CA ASP A 69 16.23 0.20 -12.12
C ASP A 69 14.94 -0.61 -12.21
N MET A 70 14.13 -0.58 -11.13
CA MET A 70 12.82 -1.24 -11.05
C MET A 70 11.65 -0.32 -11.38
N GLY A 71 11.90 0.96 -11.70
CA GLY A 71 10.85 1.95 -11.95
C GLY A 71 10.02 2.30 -10.71
N VAL A 72 10.57 2.08 -9.50
CA VAL A 72 9.85 2.28 -8.23
C VAL A 72 10.11 3.68 -7.67
N SER A 73 9.04 4.38 -7.31
CA SER A 73 9.14 5.69 -6.66
C SER A 73 9.72 5.58 -5.24
N TYR A 74 10.40 6.64 -4.80
CA TYR A 74 11.02 6.66 -3.45
C TYR A 74 9.99 6.46 -2.33
N VAL A 75 8.82 7.09 -2.46
CA VAL A 75 7.73 6.97 -1.47
C VAL A 75 7.24 5.53 -1.39
N LYS A 76 7.08 4.86 -2.54
CA LYS A 76 6.64 3.46 -2.59
C LYS A 76 7.66 2.54 -1.94
N GLU A 77 8.95 2.74 -2.20
CA GLU A 77 10.03 1.98 -1.54
C GLU A 77 9.93 2.08 -0.01
N LYS A 78 9.82 3.30 0.53
CA LYS A 78 9.74 3.52 1.98
C LYS A 78 8.47 2.96 2.59
N GLN A 79 7.33 3.11 1.91
CA GLN A 79 6.06 2.51 2.33
C GLN A 79 6.21 0.98 2.46
N LEU A 80 6.79 0.33 1.45
CA LEU A 80 6.96 -1.12 1.46
C LEU A 80 7.97 -1.58 2.54
N GLN A 81 9.06 -0.82 2.78
CA GLN A 81 10.00 -1.07 3.88
C GLN A 81 9.35 -1.00 5.25
N VAL A 82 8.51 0.02 5.50
CA VAL A 82 7.77 0.16 6.75
C VAL A 82 6.79 -0.99 6.95
N ASN A 83 6.01 -1.33 5.92
CA ASN A 83 5.07 -2.46 5.98
C ASN A 83 5.77 -3.78 6.32
N MET A 84 6.96 -4.03 5.76
CA MET A 84 7.75 -5.22 6.12
C MET A 84 8.23 -5.20 7.58
N LYS A 85 8.70 -4.07 8.08
CA LYS A 85 9.13 -3.94 9.49
C LYS A 85 7.96 -4.15 10.45
N ILE A 86 6.79 -3.59 10.14
CA ILE A 86 5.56 -3.77 10.93
C ILE A 86 5.14 -5.25 10.93
N ASN A 87 5.13 -5.90 9.76
CA ASN A 87 4.78 -7.32 9.69
C ASN A 87 5.76 -8.19 10.49
N LYS A 88 7.07 -7.92 10.43
CA LYS A 88 8.06 -8.65 11.23
C LYS A 88 7.85 -8.44 12.74
N LEU A 89 7.52 -7.23 13.15
CA LEU A 89 7.17 -6.93 14.53
C LEU A 89 5.93 -7.71 14.96
N ARG A 90 4.87 -7.70 14.14
CA ARG A 90 3.64 -8.45 14.38
C ARG A 90 3.90 -9.96 14.55
N GLU A 91 4.71 -10.56 13.69
CA GLU A 91 5.10 -11.97 13.81
C GLU A 91 5.88 -12.25 15.10
N THR A 92 6.79 -11.34 15.48
CA THR A 92 7.56 -11.47 16.72
C THR A 92 6.67 -11.40 17.96
N VAL A 93 5.73 -10.45 17.97
CA VAL A 93 4.71 -10.30 19.03
C VAL A 93 3.82 -11.53 19.11
N LYS A 94 3.35 -12.04 17.96
CA LYS A 94 2.53 -13.26 17.91
C LYS A 94 3.28 -14.48 18.45
N ALA A 95 4.54 -14.66 18.08
CA ALA A 95 5.38 -15.73 18.59
C ALA A 95 5.64 -15.62 20.11
N GLN A 96 5.78 -14.40 20.65
CA GLN A 96 5.87 -14.17 22.10
C GLN A 96 4.54 -14.47 22.80
N GLN A 97 3.42 -14.07 22.21
CA GLN A 97 2.08 -14.36 22.74
C GLN A 97 1.83 -15.88 22.81
N GLU A 98 2.17 -16.64 21.77
CA GLU A 98 2.03 -18.10 21.75
C GLU A 98 2.91 -18.78 22.82
N LYS A 99 4.14 -18.28 23.03
CA LYS A 99 5.02 -18.76 24.11
C LYS A 99 4.44 -18.46 25.50
N LEU A 100 3.94 -17.24 25.73
CA LEU A 100 3.31 -16.86 26.99
C LEU A 100 2.04 -17.69 27.27
N GLN A 101 1.21 -17.95 26.26
CA GLN A 101 0.05 -18.85 26.40
C GLN A 101 0.47 -20.27 26.79
N THR A 102 1.56 -20.78 26.21
CA THR A 102 2.07 -22.13 26.52
C THR A 102 2.62 -22.22 27.94
N VAL A 103 3.37 -21.20 28.38
CA VAL A 103 3.92 -21.12 29.75
C VAL A 103 2.79 -20.95 30.78
N ALA A 104 1.79 -20.12 30.50
CA ALA A 104 0.62 -19.94 31.37
C ALA A 104 -0.15 -21.26 31.58
N LYS A 105 -0.37 -22.04 30.51
CA LYS A 105 -1.00 -23.37 30.58
C LYS A 105 -0.15 -24.39 31.36
N THR A 106 1.16 -24.33 31.23
CA THR A 106 2.09 -25.29 31.87
C THR A 106 2.31 -25.00 33.35
N ALA A 107 2.33 -23.73 33.75
CA ALA A 107 2.58 -23.31 35.12
C ALA A 107 1.32 -23.33 36.03
N GLY A 108 0.14 -23.71 35.49
CA GLY A 108 -1.12 -23.68 36.23
C GLY A 108 -1.52 -22.28 36.69
N ILE A 109 -0.96 -21.24 36.08
CA ILE A 109 -1.21 -19.84 36.44
C ILE A 109 -2.52 -19.44 35.77
N ASN A 110 -3.51 -19.01 36.57
CA ASN A 110 -4.80 -18.53 36.09
C ASN A 110 -4.59 -17.41 35.06
N HIS A 111 -5.03 -17.65 33.82
CA HIS A 111 -4.88 -16.74 32.68
C HIS A 111 -5.46 -15.34 32.93
N GLU A 112 -6.44 -15.24 33.84
CA GLU A 112 -7.17 -14.00 34.18
C GLU A 112 -6.30 -12.95 34.88
N GLU A 113 -5.40 -13.34 35.80
CA GLU A 113 -4.52 -12.38 36.47
C GLU A 113 -3.50 -11.75 35.50
N TRP A 114 -3.04 -12.54 34.53
CA TRP A 114 -2.08 -12.08 33.52
C TRP A 114 -2.73 -11.16 32.49
N LEU A 115 -3.95 -11.47 32.04
CA LEU A 115 -4.73 -10.61 31.15
C LEU A 115 -5.04 -9.27 31.83
N ALA A 116 -5.46 -9.29 33.09
CA ALA A 116 -5.70 -8.06 33.85
C ALA A 116 -4.44 -7.21 34.03
N ASN A 117 -3.27 -7.84 34.22
CA ASN A 117 -2.01 -7.12 34.30
C ASN A 117 -1.56 -6.60 32.93
N ALA A 118 -1.74 -7.37 31.85
CA ALA A 118 -1.41 -6.93 30.50
C ALA A 118 -2.28 -5.74 30.07
N ASP A 119 -3.57 -5.76 30.40
CA ASP A 119 -4.49 -4.67 30.09
C ASP A 119 -4.13 -3.40 30.88
N ARG A 120 -3.72 -3.54 32.15
CA ARG A 120 -3.17 -2.43 32.95
C ARG A 120 -1.87 -1.86 32.36
N TRP A 121 -0.98 -2.72 31.85
CA TRP A 121 0.26 -2.30 31.21
C TRP A 121 0.03 -1.65 29.85
N VAL A 122 -0.91 -2.15 29.07
CA VAL A 122 -1.33 -1.57 27.78
C VAL A 122 -2.02 -0.23 28.01
N ALA A 123 -2.92 -0.13 28.99
CA ALA A 123 -3.56 1.13 29.37
C ALA A 123 -2.53 2.17 29.81
N GLY A 124 -1.60 1.80 30.70
CA GLY A 124 -0.54 2.72 31.15
C GLY A 124 0.45 3.09 30.04
N PHE A 125 0.69 2.21 29.06
CA PHE A 125 1.48 2.54 27.88
C PHE A 125 0.72 3.51 26.96
N LEU A 126 -0.56 3.26 26.70
CA LEU A 126 -1.40 4.12 25.86
C LEU A 126 -1.59 5.50 26.46
N GLU A 127 -1.81 5.60 27.77
CA GLU A 127 -1.91 6.85 28.50
C GLU A 127 -0.62 7.70 28.35
N LYS A 128 0.54 7.09 28.57
CA LYS A 128 1.83 7.77 28.37
C LYS A 128 2.09 8.12 26.91
N PHE A 129 1.64 7.28 25.97
CA PHE A 129 1.78 7.54 24.54
C PHE A 129 0.88 8.69 24.09
N GLU A 130 -0.34 8.77 24.60
CA GLU A 130 -1.30 9.84 24.35
C GLU A 130 -0.83 11.16 24.97
N GLU A 131 -0.31 11.11 26.20
CA GLU A 131 0.35 12.25 26.85
C GLU A 131 1.52 12.77 25.99
N HIS A 132 2.36 11.88 25.47
CA HIS A 132 3.47 12.26 24.60
C HIS A 132 3.00 12.82 23.24
N CYS A 133 1.91 12.28 22.69
CA CYS A 133 1.26 12.83 21.49
C CYS A 133 0.71 14.24 21.74
N HIS A 134 0.10 14.49 22.89
CA HIS A 134 -0.41 15.82 23.26
C HIS A 134 0.71 16.83 23.51
N VAL A 135 1.81 16.43 24.16
CA VAL A 135 3.00 17.28 24.31
C VAL A 135 3.61 17.62 22.94
N MET A 136 3.63 16.65 22.02
CA MET A 136 4.08 16.89 20.65
C MET A 136 3.12 17.81 19.87
N GLU A 137 1.81 17.60 20.00
CA GLU A 137 0.78 18.40 19.34
C GLU A 137 0.78 19.85 19.84
N THR A 138 0.91 20.06 21.15
CA THR A 138 1.05 21.39 21.76
C THR A 138 2.33 22.07 21.29
N ALA A 139 3.47 21.38 21.30
CA ALA A 139 4.72 21.94 20.78
C ALA A 139 4.66 22.29 19.28
N ILE A 140 3.92 21.53 18.47
CA ILE A 140 3.69 21.82 17.05
C ILE A 140 2.76 23.04 16.91
N LYS A 141 1.65 23.08 17.65
CA LYS A 141 0.70 24.20 17.66
C LYS A 141 1.38 25.50 18.10
N ASP A 142 2.17 25.47 19.15
CA ASP A 142 2.95 26.61 19.65
C ASP A 142 3.92 27.13 18.59
N ARG A 143 4.65 26.23 17.90
CA ARG A 143 5.55 26.62 16.79
C ARG A 143 4.80 27.23 15.61
N ILE A 144 3.60 26.75 15.30
CA ILE A 144 2.77 27.31 14.21
C ILE A 144 2.20 28.67 14.62
N GLN A 145 1.71 28.79 15.85
CA GLN A 145 1.15 30.03 16.40
C GLN A 145 2.22 31.13 16.55
N GLU A 146 3.44 30.77 16.98
CA GLU A 146 4.57 31.70 17.03
C GLU A 146 4.98 32.19 15.63
N ARG A 147 4.95 31.30 14.61
CA ARG A 147 5.21 31.67 13.21
C ARG A 147 4.14 32.61 12.65
N LEU A 148 2.86 32.34 12.91
CA LEU A 148 1.74 33.19 12.51
C LEU A 148 1.79 34.57 13.20
N GLY A 149 2.09 34.60 14.51
CA GLY A 149 2.25 35.84 15.28
C GLY A 149 3.42 36.71 14.79
N ARG A 150 4.56 36.11 14.44
CA ARG A 150 5.70 36.84 13.82
C ARG A 150 5.37 37.38 12.42
N GLN A 151 4.52 36.70 11.65
CA GLN A 151 4.02 37.19 10.35
C GLN A 151 3.04 38.36 10.52
N ALA A 152 2.12 38.30 11.47
CA ALA A 152 1.20 39.40 11.79
C ALA A 152 1.92 40.65 12.32
N GLY A 153 2.90 40.48 13.22
CA GLY A 153 3.73 41.58 13.73
C GLY A 153 4.56 42.28 12.66
N LYS A 154 5.09 41.54 11.68
CA LYS A 154 5.76 42.12 10.49
C LYS A 154 4.79 42.89 9.58
N GLY A 155 3.54 42.44 9.46
CA GLY A 155 2.49 43.15 8.70
C GLY A 155 2.04 44.46 9.35
N ILE A 156 1.91 44.49 10.68
CA ILE A 156 1.49 45.69 11.43
C ILE A 156 2.63 46.73 11.48
N ALA A 157 3.89 46.31 11.68
CA ALA A 157 5.04 47.21 11.62
C ALA A 157 5.23 47.84 10.23
N ALA A 158 4.89 47.12 9.16
CA ALA A 158 4.88 47.64 7.80
C ALA A 158 3.70 48.62 7.54
N GLY A 159 2.58 48.46 8.24
CA GLY A 159 1.41 49.34 8.15
C GLY A 159 1.52 50.65 8.94
N LEU A 160 2.21 50.65 10.09
CA LEU A 160 2.41 51.86 10.92
C LEU A 160 3.42 52.87 10.35
N MET A 161 4.21 52.47 9.35
CA MET A 161 5.18 53.33 8.64
C MET A 161 4.57 54.03 7.41
N ARG A 162 3.25 53.99 7.21
CA ARG A 162 2.59 54.70 6.10
C ARG A 162 1.42 55.58 6.57
N GLN A 163 1.74 56.88 6.58
CA GLN A 163 0.91 58.08 6.34
C GLN A 163 0.41 58.84 7.59
N PRO A 164 0.19 60.18 7.52
CA PRO A 164 0.12 61.05 6.32
C PRO A 164 0.95 62.35 6.40
N VAL A 165 1.27 62.95 5.25
CA VAL A 165 1.23 64.41 5.16
C VAL A 165 0.52 64.74 3.85
N ALA A 166 -0.69 65.30 3.98
CA ALA A 166 -1.46 65.87 2.90
C ALA A 166 -1.42 67.40 3.00
N ALA A 167 -1.49 68.03 1.83
CA ALA A 167 -2.03 69.36 1.54
C ALA A 167 -1.33 70.59 2.14
N ALA A 168 -0.69 71.38 1.28
CA ALA A 168 -1.19 72.67 0.75
C ALA A 168 -0.13 73.31 -0.16
#